data_AF-A0A377WNX8-F1
#
_entry.id   AF-A0A377WNX8-F1
#
_cell.length_a   1.000
_cell.length_b   1.000
_cell.length_c   1.000
_cell.angle_alpha   90.00
_cell.angle_beta   90.00
_cell.angle_gamma   90.00
#
_symmetry.space_group_name_H-M   'P 1'
#
loop_
_entity.id
_entity.type
_entity.pdbx_description
1 polymer ?
#
loop_
_entity_poly.entity_id
_entity_poly.type
_entity_poly.pdbx_seq_one_letter_code
_entity_poly.pdbx_strand_id
1 'polypeptide(L)' 'MLNQRLGCSPWLGGDHYSIADIAAWPWVNCHVRQRIDLANYPAVHNWYERIKQRPATAEAMLKIQLY' A
#
# COMPACT_ATOMS: atom_id res chain seq x y z
N MET A 1 -2.82 -10.19 10.06
CA MET A 1 -3.03 -10.88 8.77
C MET A 1 -2.27 -10.23 7.61
N LEU A 2 -2.50 -8.96 7.24
CA LEU A 2 -1.84 -8.32 6.09
C LEU A 2 -0.30 -8.33 6.19
N ASN A 3 0.26 -7.92 7.34
CA ASN A 3 1.70 -7.92 7.58
C ASN A 3 2.31 -9.32 7.52
N GLN A 4 1.58 -10.36 7.92
CA GLN A 4 2.04 -11.76 7.79
C GLN A 4 2.07 -12.20 6.33
N ARG A 5 1.01 -11.88 5.56
CA ARG A 5 0.96 -12.20 4.12
C ARG A 5 2.11 -11.55 3.36
N LEU A 6 2.33 -10.26 3.58
CA LEU A 6 3.41 -9.50 2.95
C LEU A 6 4.80 -9.86 3.50
N GLY A 7 4.86 -10.53 4.65
CA GLY A 7 6.10 -11.12 5.17
C GLY A 7 6.52 -12.38 4.39
N CYS A 8 5.56 -13.12 3.82
CA CYS A 8 5.82 -14.34 3.06
C CYS A 8 5.80 -14.13 1.53
N SER A 9 5.33 -12.99 1.05
CA SER A 9 5.06 -12.73 -0.36
C SER A 9 5.29 -11.25 -0.70
N PRO A 10 5.93 -10.92 -1.83
CA PRO A 10 6.23 -9.53 -2.19
C PRO A 10 4.97 -8.69 -2.49
N TRP A 11 3.89 -9.35 -2.92
CA TRP A 11 2.59 -8.74 -3.21
C TRP A 11 1.45 -9.57 -2.62
N LEU A 12 0.25 -8.98 -2.52
CA LEU A 12 -0.91 -9.68 -1.97
C LEU A 12 -1.30 -10.91 -2.79
N GLY A 13 -1.25 -10.78 -4.12
CA GLY A 13 -1.54 -11.86 -5.08
C GLY A 13 -0.46 -12.93 -5.22
N GLY A 14 0.73 -12.75 -4.61
CA GLY A 14 1.87 -13.65 -4.80
C GLY A 14 3.09 -12.87 -5.31
N ASP A 15 3.70 -13.37 -6.37
CA ASP A 15 4.97 -12.85 -6.90
C ASP A 15 4.84 -11.55 -7.70
N HIS A 16 3.61 -11.21 -8.14
CA HIS A 16 3.37 -10.07 -9.03
C HIS A 16 2.36 -9.08 -8.45
N TYR A 17 2.57 -7.81 -8.78
CA TYR A 17 1.63 -6.73 -8.47
C TYR A 17 0.29 -6.99 -9.16
N SER A 18 -0.80 -6.87 -8.41
CA SER A 18 -2.13 -7.29 -8.86
C SER A 18 -3.22 -6.29 -8.48
N ILE A 19 -4.43 -6.55 -8.97
CA ILE A 19 -5.62 -5.78 -8.57
C ILE A 19 -5.89 -5.83 -7.06
N ALA A 20 -5.43 -6.88 -6.35
CA ALA A 20 -5.57 -6.96 -4.91
C ALA A 20 -4.76 -5.86 -4.21
N ASP A 21 -3.54 -5.58 -4.71
CA ASP A 21 -2.68 -4.51 -4.19
C ASP A 21 -3.29 -3.14 -4.47
N ILE A 22 -3.80 -2.94 -5.69
CA ILE A 22 -4.50 -1.70 -6.10
C ILE A 22 -5.71 -1.43 -5.21
N ALA A 23 -6.51 -2.46 -4.91
CA ALA A 23 -7.72 -2.32 -4.10
C ALA A 23 -7.40 -2.06 -2.61
N ALA A 24 -6.36 -2.68 -2.08
CA ALA A 24 -5.99 -2.56 -0.67
C ALA A 24 -5.22 -1.27 -0.34
N TRP A 25 -4.38 -0.79 -1.26
CA TRP A 25 -3.46 0.32 -0.98
C TRP A 25 -4.15 1.62 -0.53
N PRO A 26 -5.27 2.09 -1.12
CA PRO A 26 -5.95 3.31 -0.69
C PRO A 26 -6.44 3.26 0.77
N TRP A 27 -6.85 2.07 1.23
CA TRP A 27 -7.26 1.87 2.63
C TRP A 27 -6.08 2.00 3.58
N VAL A 28 -4.92 1.46 3.20
CA VAL A 28 -3.69 1.59 3.99
C VAL A 28 -3.13 3.01 3.92
N ASN A 29 -3.28 3.71 2.80
CA ASN A 29 -2.89 5.13 2.68
C ASN A 29 -3.64 6.03 3.68
N CYS A 30 -4.81 5.62 4.16
CA CYS A 30 -5.55 6.30 5.22
C CYS A 30 -5.06 5.99 6.65
N HIS A 31 -3.94 5.29 6.84
CA HIS A 31 -3.47 4.81 8.16
C HIS A 31 -3.37 5.92 9.22
N VAL A 32 -2.96 7.13 8.85
CA VAL A 32 -2.88 8.29 9.77
C VAL A 32 -4.25 8.61 10.36
N ARG A 33 -5.30 8.60 9.52
CA ARG A 33 -6.69 8.85 9.97
C ARG A 33 -7.21 7.74 10.87
N GLN A 34 -6.70 6.53 10.71
CA GLN A 34 -7.01 5.36 11.52
C GLN A 34 -6.18 5.30 12.82
N ARG A 35 -5.27 6.26 13.04
CA ARG A 35 -4.31 6.28 14.16
C ARG A 35 -3.41 5.05 14.20
N ILE A 36 -3.02 4.56 13.02
CA ILE A 36 -2.13 3.41 12.86
C ILE A 36 -0.75 3.92 12.45
N ASP A 37 0.26 3.56 13.24
CA ASP A 37 1.66 3.72 12.88
C ASP A 37 2.14 2.51 12.08
N LEU A 38 2.50 2.74 10.80
CA LEU A 38 2.99 1.70 9.90
C LEU A 38 4.37 1.17 10.31
N ALA A 39 5.14 1.89 11.13
CA ALA A 39 6.42 1.39 11.66
C ALA A 39 6.26 0.08 12.44
N ASN A 40 5.08 -0.16 13.05
CA ASN A 40 4.75 -1.41 13.74
C ASN A 40 4.50 -2.60 12.80
N TYR A 41 4.38 -2.34 11.49
CA TYR A 41 4.05 -3.33 10.46
C TYR A 41 5.07 -3.25 9.31
N PRO A 42 6.31 -3.71 9.50
CA PRO A 42 7.41 -3.43 8.57
C PRO A 42 7.17 -3.98 7.15
N ALA A 43 6.50 -5.13 7.01
CA ALA A 43 6.19 -5.67 5.69
C ALA A 43 5.11 -4.84 4.98
N VAL A 44 4.10 -4.37 5.71
CA VAL A 44 3.09 -3.45 5.18
C VAL A 44 3.72 -2.10 4.82
N HIS A 45 4.60 -1.57 5.67
CA HIS A 45 5.29 -0.31 5.42
C HIS A 45 6.11 -0.37 4.12
N ASN A 46 6.91 -1.41 3.94
CA ASN A 46 7.71 -1.59 2.72
C ASN A 46 6.84 -1.74 1.46
N TRP A 47 5.76 -2.52 1.55
CA TRP A 47 4.79 -2.66 0.47
C TRP A 47 4.09 -1.34 0.14
N TYR A 48 3.69 -0.58 1.17
CA TYR A 48 3.04 0.72 1.03
C TYR A 48 3.94 1.72 0.31
N GLU A 49 5.19 1.85 0.76
CA GLU A 49 6.18 2.76 0.14
C GLU A 49 6.52 2.32 -1.30
N ARG A 50 6.65 1.01 -1.55
CA ARG A 50 6.87 0.49 -2.91
C ARG A 50 5.75 0.90 -3.87
N ILE A 51 4.49 0.83 -3.46
CA ILE A 51 3.35 1.22 -4.31
C ILE A 51 3.26 2.73 -4.46
N LYS A 52 3.51 3.49 -3.39
CA LYS A 52 3.51 4.96 -3.38
C LYS A 52 4.50 5.55 -4.38
N GLN A 53 5.67 4.93 -4.54
CA GLN A 53 6.72 5.37 -5.47
C GLN A 53 6.42 5.03 -6.95
N ARG A 54 5.36 4.28 -7.25
CA ARG A 54 5.03 3.97 -8.65
C ARG A 54 4.52 5.23 -9.36
N PRO A 55 4.97 5.53 -10.60
CA PRO A 55 4.51 6.71 -11.34
C PRO A 55 2.99 6.83 -11.45
N ALA A 56 2.30 5.71 -11.70
CA ALA A 56 0.84 5.69 -11.78
C ALA A 56 0.13 6.04 -10.45
N THR A 57 0.70 5.63 -9.32
CA THR A 57 0.16 5.98 -7.99
C THR A 57 0.37 7.46 -7.72
N ALA A 58 1.55 8.00 -8.02
CA ALA A 58 1.84 9.42 -7.86
C ALA A 58 0.91 10.29 -8.73
N GLU A 59 0.69 9.88 -10.00
CA GLU A 59 -0.25 10.57 -10.90
C GLU A 59 -1.69 10.52 -10.37
N ALA A 60 -2.14 9.36 -9.88
CA ALA A 60 -3.47 9.22 -9.28
C ALA A 60 -3.64 10.12 -8.05
N MET A 61 -2.63 10.19 -7.17
CA MET A 61 -2.65 11.06 -5.99
C MET A 61 -2.69 12.54 -6.35
N LEU A 62 -1.94 12.95 -7.38
CA LEU A 62 -2.01 14.32 -7.93
C LEU A 62 -3.40 14.63 -8.46
N LYS A 63 -4.02 13.70 -9.20
CA LYS A 63 -5.38 13.87 -9.72
C LYS A 63 -6.42 14.00 -8.60
N ILE A 64 -6.29 13.25 -7.51
CA ILE A 64 -7.22 13.33 -6.37
C ILE A 64 -7.14 14.69 -5.65
N GLN A 65 -5.97 15.33 -5.59
CA GLN A 65 -5.82 16.66 -4.97
C GLN A 65 -6.48 17.80 -5.74
N LEU A 66 -6.85 17.56 -7.01
CA LEU A 66 -7.48 18.55 -7.88
C LEU A 66 -9.02 18.59 -7.75
N TYR A 67 -9.59 17.75 -6.88
CA TYR A 67 -11.03 17.68 -6.57
C TYR A 67 -11.27 17.87 -5.07
#